data_AF-A0A261GSJ7-F1
#
_entry.id   AF-A0A261GSJ7-F1
#
_cell.length_a   1.000
_cell.length_b   1.000
_cell.length_c   1.000
_cell.angle_alpha   90.00
_cell.angle_beta   90.00
_cell.angle_gamma   90.00
#
_symmetry.space_group_name_H-M   'P 1'
#
loop_
_entity.id
_entity.type
_entity.pdbx_description
1 polymer ?
#
loop_
_entity_poly.entity_id
_entity_poly.type
_entity_poly.pdbx_seq_one_letter_code
_entity_poly.pdbx_strand_id
1 'polypeptide(L)'
;MSQAWTVDRNTGIAEHQTGLTLAFTESHGQVQQITPRHVPKGMDSLKMVRLIREGMEAIESGLGNAAARNSRPVGDVSSATKPVVVKRKRRFAPKVE
;
A
#
# COMPACT_ATOMS: atom_id res chain seq x y z
N MET A 1 -7.64 -2.07 23.08
CA MET A 1 -7.30 -1.43 21.80
C MET A 1 -8.45 -0.49 21.47
N SER A 2 -8.27 0.80 21.72
CA SER A 2 -9.32 1.81 21.52
C SER A 2 -9.52 2.03 20.02
N GLN A 3 -10.66 1.58 19.50
CA GLN A 3 -11.10 1.80 18.12
C GLN A 3 -11.25 3.31 17.87
N ALA A 4 -10.19 3.96 17.39
CA ALA A 4 -10.26 5.33 16.89
C ALA A 4 -10.87 5.40 15.47
N TRP A 5 -11.08 4.24 14.86
CA TRP A 5 -11.70 4.06 13.55
C TRP A 5 -13.13 3.57 13.69
N THR A 6 -14.05 4.26 13.04
CA THR A 6 -15.44 3.85 12.83
C THR A 6 -15.57 3.38 11.39
N VAL A 7 -15.95 2.12 11.18
CA VAL A 7 -16.08 1.52 9.84
C VAL A 7 -17.55 1.26 9.54
N ASP A 8 -18.07 1.90 8.50
CA ASP A 8 -19.39 1.64 7.94
C ASP A 8 -19.25 0.84 6.64
N ARG A 9 -19.62 -0.44 6.72
CA ARG A 9 -19.61 -1.35 5.56
C ARG A 9 -20.72 -1.05 4.55
N ASN A 10 -21.85 -0.50 4.99
CA ASN A 10 -22.97 -0.25 4.10
C ASN A 10 -22.63 0.86 3.11
N THR A 11 -21.90 1.87 3.57
CA THR A 11 -21.43 2.99 2.73
C THR A 11 -20.04 2.77 2.15
N GLY A 12 -19.28 1.78 2.65
CA GLY A 12 -17.88 1.56 2.26
C GLY A 12 -16.97 2.70 2.74
N ILE A 13 -17.19 3.20 3.95
CA ILE A 13 -16.47 4.36 4.51
C ILE A 13 -15.90 3.99 5.87
N ALA A 14 -14.65 4.37 6.11
CA ALA A 14 -14.01 4.33 7.42
C ALA A 14 -13.58 5.74 7.83
N GLU A 15 -13.90 6.13 9.05
CA GLU A 15 -13.61 7.45 9.60
C GLU A 15 -12.75 7.33 10.85
N HIS A 16 -11.70 8.14 10.91
CA HIS A 16 -10.86 8.27 12.09
C HIS A 16 -11.26 9.51 12.88
N GLN A 17 -11.06 9.48 14.21
CA GLN A 17 -11.30 10.62 15.11
C GLN A 17 -10.58 11.92 14.70
N THR A 18 -9.49 11.85 13.94
CA THR A 18 -8.80 13.04 13.41
C THR A 18 -9.54 13.70 12.24
N GLY A 19 -10.63 13.12 11.76
CA GLY A 19 -11.33 13.52 10.55
C GLY A 19 -10.77 12.90 9.25
N LEU A 20 -9.80 11.99 9.34
CA LEU A 20 -9.33 11.27 8.15
C LEU A 20 -10.41 10.28 7.71
N THR A 21 -10.79 10.33 6.44
CA THR A 21 -11.81 9.44 5.87
C THR A 21 -11.20 8.59 4.76
N LEU A 22 -11.44 7.28 4.83
CA LEU A 22 -11.07 6.31 3.81
C LEU A 22 -12.34 5.75 3.18
N ALA A 23 -12.43 5.76 1.86
CA ALA A 23 -13.42 4.96 1.15
C ALA A 23 -12.81 3.62 0.77
N PHE A 24 -13.56 2.54 0.93
CA PHE A 24 -13.14 1.22 0.53
C PHE A 24 -14.23 0.50 -0.24
N THR A 25 -13.80 -0.36 -1.17
CA THR A 25 -14.70 -1.25 -1.91
C THR A 25 -14.40 -2.68 -1.54
N GLU A 26 -15.44 -3.41 -1.17
CA GLU A 26 -15.38 -4.83 -0.89
C GLU A 26 -15.87 -5.63 -2.09
N SER A 27 -15.20 -6.74 -2.41
CA SER A 27 -15.69 -7.73 -3.36
C SER A 27 -15.34 -9.12 -2.85
N HIS A 28 -16.31 -10.03 -2.82
CA HIS A 28 -16.13 -11.41 -2.34
C HIS A 28 -15.54 -11.51 -0.92
N GLY A 29 -15.94 -10.63 0.01
CA GLY A 29 -15.44 -10.70 1.39
C GLY A 29 -14.04 -10.13 1.59
N GLN A 30 -13.47 -9.46 0.58
CA GLN A 30 -12.11 -8.92 0.59
C GLN A 30 -12.12 -7.45 0.19
N VAL A 31 -11.24 -6.65 0.79
CA VAL A 31 -11.03 -5.26 0.37
C VAL A 31 -10.25 -5.27 -0.95
N GLN A 32 -10.83 -4.66 -1.98
CA GLN A 32 -10.18 -4.52 -3.30
C GLN A 32 -9.39 -3.22 -3.40
N GLN A 33 -9.96 -2.15 -2.87
CA GLN A 33 -9.40 -0.82 -3.02
C GLN A 33 -9.71 0.01 -1.77
N ILE A 34 -8.73 0.82 -1.38
CA ILE A 34 -8.86 1.82 -0.32
C ILE A 34 -8.36 3.15 -0.89
N THR A 35 -9.17 4.19 -0.74
CA THR A 35 -8.90 5.52 -1.28
C THR A 35 -9.12 6.56 -0.18
N PRO A 36 -8.10 7.34 0.21
CA PRO A 36 -8.29 8.47 1.11
C PRO A 36 -9.18 9.52 0.46
N ARG A 37 -10.28 9.90 1.12
CA ARG A 37 -11.22 10.93 0.64
C ARG A 37 -11.02 12.28 1.28
N HIS A 38 -10.82 12.29 2.60
CA HIS A 38 -10.59 13.52 3.34
C HIS A 38 -9.33 13.38 4.16
N VAL A 39 -8.34 14.23 3.88
CA VAL A 39 -7.11 14.33 4.67
C VAL A 39 -7.10 15.69 5.35
N PRO A 40 -7.10 15.75 6.70
CA PRO A 40 -7.02 17.00 7.42
C PRO A 40 -5.80 17.83 7.00
N LYS A 41 -6.00 19.13 6.81
CA LYS A 41 -4.92 20.05 6.43
C LYS A 41 -3.84 20.11 7.52
N GLY A 42 -2.58 20.14 7.11
CA GLY A 42 -1.44 20.17 8.03
C GLY A 42 -1.14 18.82 8.70
N MET A 43 -1.76 17.74 8.24
CA MET A 43 -1.40 16.39 8.68
C MET A 43 0.01 16.03 8.18
N ASP A 44 0.85 15.61 9.11
CA ASP A 44 2.18 15.09 8.80
C ASP A 44 2.07 13.83 7.92
N SER A 45 2.94 13.73 6.91
CA SER A 45 2.92 12.65 5.92
C SER A 45 3.15 11.28 6.55
N LEU A 46 4.02 11.17 7.55
CA LEU A 46 4.26 9.90 8.25
C LEU A 46 3.06 9.51 9.11
N LYS A 47 2.46 10.48 9.78
CA LYS A 47 1.22 10.28 10.53
C LYS A 47 0.09 9.82 9.61
N MET A 48 -0.06 10.43 8.43
CA MET A 48 -1.05 10.04 7.43
C MET A 48 -0.86 8.59 7.00
N VAL A 49 0.37 8.18 6.65
CA VAL A 49 0.67 6.79 6.24
C VAL A 49 0.35 5.80 7.36
N ARG A 50 0.70 6.13 8.61
CA ARG A 50 0.36 5.29 9.78
C ARG A 50 -1.15 5.15 9.95
N LEU A 51 -1.88 6.26 9.90
CA LEU A 51 -3.34 6.24 10.02
C LEU A 51 -3.99 5.46 8.89
N ILE A 52 -3.54 5.63 7.64
CA ILE A 52 -4.06 4.84 6.52
C ILE A 52 -3.89 3.35 6.83
N ARG A 53 -2.69 2.92 7.25
CA ARG A 53 -2.42 1.52 7.60
C ARG A 53 -3.33 1.01 8.73
N GLU A 54 -3.46 1.78 9.81
CA GLU A 54 -4.38 1.44 10.92
C GLU A 54 -5.84 1.34 10.44
N GLY A 55 -6.26 2.21 9.52
CA GLY A 55 -7.58 2.18 8.90
C GLY A 55 -7.79 0.93 8.06
N MET A 56 -6.78 0.49 7.29
CA MET A 56 -6.84 -0.78 6.55
C MET A 56 -7.04 -1.96 7.49
N GLU A 57 -6.23 -2.03 8.55
CA GLU A 57 -6.31 -3.10 9.57
C GLU A 57 -7.67 -3.08 10.29
N ALA A 58 -8.23 -1.90 10.56
CA ALA A 58 -9.56 -1.76 11.14
C ALA A 58 -10.68 -2.23 10.19
N ILE A 59 -10.58 -1.90 8.90
CA ILE A 59 -11.52 -2.36 7.87
C ILE A 59 -11.46 -3.89 7.76
N GLU A 60 -10.26 -4.47 7.65
CA GLU A 60 -10.06 -5.92 7.55
C GLU A 60 -10.51 -6.66 8.83
N SER A 61 -10.23 -6.12 10.01
CA SER A 61 -10.69 -6.67 11.28
C SER A 61 -12.20 -6.60 11.41
N GLY A 62 -12.79 -5.47 11.00
CA GLY A 62 -14.23 -5.28 10.91
C GLY A 62 -14.89 -6.20 9.90
N LEU A 63 -14.17 -6.61 8.83
CA LEU A 63 -14.60 -7.59 7.82
C LEU A 63 -14.70 -9.01 8.38
N GLY A 64 -13.94 -9.30 9.44
CA GLY A 64 -13.99 -10.52 10.23
C GLY A 64 -13.26 -11.67 9.55
N ASN A 65 -12.04 -11.99 10.00
CA ASN A 65 -11.36 -13.30 9.92
C ASN A 65 -11.34 -14.08 8.58
N ALA A 66 -11.84 -13.54 7.47
CA ALA A 66 -11.90 -14.24 6.17
C ALA A 66 -10.56 -14.22 5.43
N ALA A 67 -9.59 -13.42 5.87
CA ALA A 67 -8.30 -13.22 5.20
C ALA A 67 -7.08 -13.60 6.05
N ALA A 68 -7.19 -14.46 7.07
CA ALA A 68 -6.07 -14.91 7.90
C ALA A 68 -4.97 -15.72 7.16
N ARG A 69 -4.80 -15.55 5.84
CA ARG A 69 -3.90 -16.36 5.01
C ARG A 69 -3.13 -15.65 3.91
N ASN A 70 -3.20 -14.33 3.80
CA ASN A 70 -2.33 -13.58 2.88
C ASN A 70 -1.42 -12.60 3.61
N SER A 71 -0.70 -13.12 4.61
CA SER A 71 0.62 -12.59 4.95
C SER A 71 1.52 -12.74 3.72
N ARG A 72 1.40 -11.86 2.72
CA ARG A 72 2.49 -11.63 1.80
C ARG A 72 3.58 -10.95 2.63
N PRO A 73 4.73 -11.58 2.89
CA PRO A 73 5.85 -10.86 3.46
C PRO A 73 6.11 -9.68 2.52
N VAL A 74 6.00 -8.46 3.08
CA VAL A 74 6.52 -7.25 2.45
C VAL A 74 7.95 -7.59 2.09
N GLY A 75 8.25 -7.58 0.80
CA GLY A 75 9.50 -8.05 0.25
C GLY A 75 10.67 -7.50 1.05
N ASP A 76 11.55 -8.41 1.45
CA ASP A 76 12.91 -8.09 1.82
C ASP A 76 13.49 -7.27 0.65
N VAL A 77 13.60 -5.95 0.82
CA VAL A 77 14.30 -5.07 -0.11
C VAL A 77 15.78 -5.29 0.11
N SER A 78 16.26 -6.50 -0.19
CA SER A 78 17.67 -6.75 -0.43
C SER A 78 17.98 -6.19 -1.81
N SER A 79 18.38 -4.91 -1.84
CA SER A 79 18.99 -4.28 -3.00
C SER A 79 20.29 -5.03 -3.36
N ALA A 80 20.18 -6.12 -4.11
CA ALA A 80 21.28 -6.70 -4.85
C ALA A 80 21.24 -6.15 -6.29
N THR A 81 21.58 -4.87 -6.44
CA THR A 81 21.80 -4.25 -7.75
C THR A 81 23.02 -4.91 -8.40
N LYS A 82 22.80 -5.95 -9.22
CA LYS A 82 23.87 -6.49 -10.08
C LYS A 82 24.20 -5.43 -11.15
N PRO A 83 25.45 -5.00 -11.32
CA PRO A 83 25.79 -4.03 -12.35
C PRO A 83 25.58 -4.63 -13.75
N VAL A 84 24.81 -3.93 -14.58
CA VAL A 84 24.63 -4.28 -16.00
C VAL A 84 25.94 -3.97 -16.73
N VAL A 85 26.71 -5.01 -17.04
CA VAL A 85 27.91 -4.88 -17.91
C VAL A 85 27.45 -4.71 -19.35
N VAL A 86 27.49 -3.48 -19.86
CA VAL A 86 27.27 -3.18 -21.28
C VAL A 86 28.53 -3.57 -22.06
N LYS A 87 28.54 -4.75 -22.69
CA LYS A 87 29.59 -5.14 -23.65
C LYS A 87 29.49 -4.26 -24.91
N ARG A 88 30.27 -3.19 -25.00
CA ARG A 88 30.50 -2.46 -26.25
C ARG A 88 31.16 -3.41 -27.27
N LYS A 89 30.44 -3.79 -28.34
CA LYS A 89 31.03 -4.44 -29.52
C LYS A 89 32.02 -3.47 -30.17
N ARG A 90 33.32 -3.70 -29.99
CA ARG A 90 34.35 -3.05 -30.81
C ARG A 90 34.21 -3.60 -32.23
N ARG A 91 33.73 -2.77 -33.16
CA ARG A 91 33.86 -3.03 -34.60
C ARG A 91 35.36 -2.97 -34.91
N PHE A 92 35.96 -4.10 -35.23
CA PHE A 92 37.28 -4.13 -35.86
C PHE A 92 37.12 -3.58 -37.28
N ALA A 93 37.82 -2.49 -37.58
CA ALA A 93 38.01 -2.01 -38.94
C ALA A 93 39.03 -2.92 -39.64
N PRO A 94 38.83 -3.32 -40.90
CA PRO A 94 39.84 -4.06 -41.65
C PRO A 94 40.99 -3.14 -42.04
N LYS A 95 42.23 -3.58 -41.80
CA LYS A 95 43.44 -2.93 -42.32
C LYS A 95 43.58 -3.28 -43.80
N VAL A 96 43.81 -2.23 -44.58
CA VAL A 96 44.14 -2.21 -46.00
C VAL A 96 45.54 -2.79 -46.21
N GLU A 97 45.68 -3.67 -47.20
CA GLU A 97 46.94 -3.94 -47.90
C GLU A 97 46.69 -3.72 -49.39
#